data_AF-A0A7S2PEX5-F1
#
_entry.id   AF-A0A7S2PEX5-F1
#
_cell.length_a   1.000
_cell.length_b   1.000
_cell.length_c   1.000
_cell.angle_alpha   90.00
_cell.angle_beta   90.00
_cell.angle_gamma   90.00
#
_symmetry.space_group_name_H-M   'P 1'
#
loop_
_entity.id
_entity.type
_entity.pdbx_description
1 polymer ?
#
loop_
_entity_poly.entity_id
_entity_poly.type
_entity_poly.pdbx_seq_one_letter_code
_entity_poly.pdbx_strand_id
1 'polypeptide(L)'
;AAFYEGPFSSLALRLKRVSLTTCFVGTFGLPAALFVKHGSAVPMGGQLAVAGTAAVAAVGSTLLLSYCFNPYVHKLEYVDPETGTPVDTIAISEKDKTALHIRATTRTLLSTELQTVFDPVNDVTVASSVRPFCNFVAAGVPMYCHPEILSEQRLLKVISAKSNRSHA
;
A
#
# COMPACT_ATOMS: atom_id res chain seq x y z
N ALA A 1 -3.36 6.64 -20.15
CA ALA A 1 -4.54 6.69 -19.27
C ALA A 1 -4.54 5.49 -18.33
N ALA A 2 -4.72 5.68 -17.02
CA ALA A 2 -4.80 4.56 -16.07
C ALA A 2 -6.05 3.71 -16.33
N PHE A 3 -5.88 2.40 -16.46
CA PHE A 3 -6.98 1.47 -16.67
C PHE A 3 -7.54 0.91 -15.35
N TYR A 4 -6.86 1.19 -14.24
CA TYR A 4 -7.30 0.84 -12.90
C TYR A 4 -6.95 1.95 -11.92
N GLU A 5 -7.94 2.35 -11.12
CA GLU A 5 -7.78 3.25 -10.00
C GLU A 5 -8.40 2.61 -8.75
N GLY A 6 -7.61 2.52 -7.68
CA GLY A 6 -8.06 1.92 -6.43
C GLY A 6 -9.12 2.81 -5.74
N PRO A 7 -10.31 2.29 -5.40
CA PRO A 7 -11.39 3.07 -4.79
C PRO A 7 -11.02 3.59 -3.40
N PHE A 8 -10.12 2.91 -2.69
CA PHE A 8 -9.65 3.30 -1.36
C PHE A 8 -8.37 4.14 -1.42
N SER A 9 -7.93 4.59 -2.59
CA SER A 9 -6.68 5.33 -2.72
C SER A 9 -6.65 6.58 -1.83
N SER A 10 -7.73 7.37 -1.85
CA SER A 10 -7.88 8.58 -1.05
C SER A 10 -8.15 8.28 0.43
N LEU A 11 -8.94 7.23 0.72
CA LEU A 11 -9.30 6.84 2.08
C LEU A 11 -8.12 6.26 2.85
N ALA A 12 -7.33 5.37 2.23
CA ALA A 12 -6.12 4.81 2.83
C ALA A 12 -5.09 5.91 3.13
N LEU A 13 -4.95 6.91 2.25
CA LEU A 13 -4.06 8.05 2.47
C LEU A 13 -4.54 8.95 3.62
N ARG A 14 -5.85 9.20 3.73
CA ARG A 14 -6.43 9.94 4.86
C ARG A 14 -6.23 9.18 6.17
N LEU A 15 -6.47 7.86 6.18
CA LEU A 15 -6.29 7.02 7.37
C LEU A 15 -4.82 6.98 7.82
N LYS A 16 -3.88 6.83 6.87
CA LYS A 16 -2.43 6.91 7.14
C LYS A 16 -2.05 8.27 7.72
N ARG A 17 -2.58 9.37 7.17
CA ARG A 17 -2.32 10.73 7.69
C ARG A 17 -2.87 10.91 9.10
N VAL A 18 -4.12 10.49 9.36
CA VAL A 18 -4.73 10.58 10.68
C VAL A 18 -3.91 9.78 11.69
N SER A 19 -3.55 8.53 11.39
CA SER A 19 -2.73 7.69 12.27
C SER A 19 -1.35 8.30 12.55
N LEU A 20 -0.69 8.88 11.54
CA LEU A 20 0.60 9.55 11.73
C LEU A 20 0.47 10.79 12.62
N THR A 21 -0.56 11.60 12.41
CA THR A 21 -0.80 12.79 13.23
C THR A 21 -1.14 12.44 14.67
N THR A 22 -1.97 11.41 14.91
CA THR A 22 -2.29 10.97 16.27
C THR A 22 -1.09 10.32 16.94
N CYS A 23 -0.24 9.60 16.20
CA CYS A 23 1.02 9.07 16.70
C CYS A 23 1.98 10.19 17.12
N PHE A 24 2.12 11.23 16.30
CA PHE A 24 2.97 12.38 16.61
C PHE A 24 2.45 13.17 17.83
N VAL A 25 1.15 13.44 17.88
CA VAL A 25 0.51 14.10 19.04
C VAL A 25 0.58 13.21 20.29
N GLY A 26 0.44 11.89 20.16
CA GLY A 26 0.57 10.97 21.28
C GLY A 26 2.01 10.86 21.81
N THR A 27 3.00 10.86 20.92
CA THR A 27 4.41 10.69 21.29
C THR A 27 5.04 11.99 21.81
N PHE A 28 4.69 13.14 21.24
CA PHE A 28 5.26 14.44 21.64
C PHE A 28 4.29 15.29 22.47
N GLY A 29 3.00 15.22 22.21
CA GLY A 29 1.99 16.03 22.90
C GLY A 29 1.77 15.62 24.35
N LEU A 30 1.81 14.32 24.68
CA LEU A 30 1.70 13.85 26.07
C LEU A 30 2.91 14.28 26.92
N PRO A 31 4.17 14.05 26.49
CA PRO A 31 5.34 14.57 27.22
C PRO A 31 5.33 16.09 27.32
N ALA A 32 5.00 16.82 26.24
CA ALA A 32 4.94 18.27 26.26
C ALA A 32 3.86 18.80 27.24
N ALA A 33 2.69 18.17 27.29
CA ALA A 33 1.63 18.54 28.23
C ALA A 33 2.03 18.29 29.70
N LEU A 34 2.82 17.25 29.96
CA LEU A 34 3.37 16.96 31.28
C LEU A 34 4.46 17.97 31.67
N PHE A 35 5.32 18.39 30.73
CA PHE A 35 6.30 19.45 30.94
C PHE A 35 5.65 20.82 31.19
N VAL A 36 4.52 21.14 30.57
CA VAL A 36 3.83 22.42 30.81
C VAL A 36 3.04 22.39 32.14
N LYS A 37 2.48 21.24 32.54
CA LYS A 37 1.83 21.07 33.84
C LYS A 37 2.82 20.66 34.93
N HIS A 38 3.70 21.59 35.32
CA HIS A 38 4.69 21.47 36.41
C HIS A 38 4.13 21.17 37.83
N GLY A 39 2.85 20.80 38.00
CA GLY A 39 2.16 20.84 39.30
C GLY A 39 1.31 19.62 39.68
N SER A 40 1.38 18.49 38.99
CA SER A 40 0.46 17.37 39.23
C SER A 40 1.16 16.13 39.81
N ALA A 41 0.92 15.87 41.10
CA ALA A 41 0.91 14.67 41.96
C ALA A 41 1.49 13.29 41.52
N VAL A 42 2.06 13.11 40.33
CA VAL A 42 2.49 11.81 39.80
C VAL A 42 4.02 11.74 39.82
N PRO A 43 4.62 10.72 40.46
CA PRO A 43 6.06 10.54 40.47
C PRO A 43 6.61 10.39 39.04
N MET A 44 7.79 10.97 38.80
CA MET A 44 8.41 11.08 37.47
C MET A 44 8.56 9.73 36.75
N GLY A 45 8.76 8.65 37.50
CA GLY A 45 8.80 7.28 36.94
C GLY A 45 7.45 6.81 36.37
N GLY A 46 6.33 7.17 36.99
CA GLY A 46 4.99 6.81 36.50
C GLY A 46 4.61 7.58 35.24
N GLN A 47 4.99 8.85 35.16
CA GLN A 47 4.80 9.66 33.94
C GLN A 47 5.61 9.10 32.76
N LEU A 48 6.87 8.71 33.00
CA LEU A 48 7.72 8.11 31.97
C LEU A 48 7.19 6.74 31.52
N ALA A 49 6.70 5.91 32.46
CA ALA A 49 6.12 4.61 32.13
C ALA A 49 4.87 4.73 31.24
N VAL A 50 3.98 5.68 31.55
CA VAL A 50 2.77 5.95 30.75
C VAL A 50 3.13 6.55 29.38
N ALA A 51 4.06 7.51 29.34
CA ALA A 51 4.53 8.09 28.09
C ALA A 51 5.20 7.04 27.18
N GLY A 52 6.02 6.16 27.75
CA GLY A 52 6.69 5.09 27.01
C GLY A 52 5.70 4.06 26.46
N THR A 53 4.76 3.59 27.27
CA THR A 53 3.73 2.65 26.80
C THR A 53 2.81 3.27 25.75
N ALA A 54 2.42 4.54 25.92
CA ALA A 54 1.64 5.27 24.92
C ALA A 54 2.40 5.42 23.60
N ALA A 55 3.69 5.75 23.63
CA ALA A 55 4.53 5.86 22.44
C ALA A 55 4.68 4.51 21.72
N VAL A 56 4.93 3.42 22.46
CA VAL A 56 5.03 2.07 21.88
C VAL A 56 3.71 1.64 21.25
N ALA A 57 2.59 1.87 21.92
CA ALA A 57 1.27 1.54 21.38
C ALA A 57 0.96 2.37 20.12
N ALA A 58 1.26 3.67 20.14
CA ALA A 58 1.06 4.56 19.00
C ALA A 58 1.90 4.11 17.79
N VAL A 59 3.22 3.97 17.96
CA VAL A 59 4.13 3.54 16.89
C VAL A 59 3.80 2.14 16.39
N GLY A 60 3.52 1.20 17.28
CA GLY A 60 3.13 -0.17 16.94
C GLY A 60 1.87 -0.21 16.09
N SER A 61 0.84 0.57 16.45
CA SER A 61 -0.40 0.65 15.67
C SER A 61 -0.17 1.23 14.26
N THR A 62 0.67 2.26 14.13
CA THR A 62 1.00 2.88 12.84
C THR A 62 1.82 1.94 11.96
N LEU A 63 2.77 1.19 12.53
CA LEU A 63 3.57 0.20 11.80
C LEU A 63 2.72 -0.99 11.33
N LEU A 64 1.79 -1.47 12.15
CA LEU A 64 0.90 -2.56 11.76
C LEU A 64 -0.01 -2.13 10.60
N LEU A 65 -0.59 -0.92 10.68
CA LEU A 65 -1.35 -0.34 9.58
C LEU A 65 -0.49 -0.18 8.33
N SER A 66 0.77 0.27 8.47
CA SER A 66 1.72 0.29 7.35
C SER A 66 1.84 -1.06 6.69
N TYR A 67 2.06 -2.10 7.49
CA TYR A 67 2.31 -3.43 7.01
C TYR A 67 1.10 -3.98 6.23
N CYS A 68 -0.11 -3.73 6.74
CA CYS A 68 -1.37 -4.15 6.12
C CYS A 68 -1.72 -3.36 4.84
N PHE A 69 -1.40 -2.07 4.78
CA PHE A 69 -1.76 -1.19 3.65
C PHE A 69 -0.62 -0.95 2.65
N ASN A 70 0.57 -1.54 2.86
CA ASN A 70 1.68 -1.46 1.90
C ASN A 70 1.41 -2.14 0.55
N PRO A 71 0.77 -3.33 0.47
CA PRO A 71 0.54 -4.00 -0.81
C PRO A 71 -0.58 -3.36 -1.64
N TYR A 72 -1.26 -2.32 -1.15
CA TYR A 72 -2.40 -1.71 -1.85
C TYR A 72 -1.95 -0.94 -3.10
N VAL A 73 -2.42 -1.39 -4.27
CA VAL A 73 -2.14 -0.71 -5.54
C VAL A 73 -3.13 0.44 -5.73
N HIS A 74 -2.60 1.63 -5.97
CA HIS A 74 -3.40 2.83 -6.15
C HIS A 74 -3.77 3.08 -7.61
N LYS A 75 -2.84 2.82 -8.53
CA LYS A 75 -3.04 2.99 -9.98
C LYS A 75 -2.31 1.90 -10.76
N LEU A 76 -2.93 1.44 -11.86
CA LEU A 76 -2.25 0.65 -12.88
C LEU A 76 -2.35 1.37 -14.23
N GLU A 77 -1.20 1.48 -14.90
CA GLU A 77 -1.04 2.12 -16.20
C GLU A 77 -0.24 1.20 -17.13
N TYR A 78 -0.54 1.21 -18.43
CA TYR A 78 0.33 0.57 -19.41
C TYR A 78 1.49 1.50 -19.72
N VAL A 79 2.67 0.89 -19.81
CA VAL A 79 3.91 1.58 -20.09
C VAL A 79 4.62 0.84 -21.21
N ASP A 80 5.12 1.63 -22.15
CA ASP A 80 5.96 1.11 -23.22
C ASP A 80 7.30 0.66 -22.65
N PRO A 81 7.75 -0.59 -22.92
CA PRO A 81 9.03 -1.10 -22.44
C PRO A 81 10.24 -0.27 -22.88
N GLU A 82 10.18 0.42 -24.03
CA GLU A 82 11.34 1.12 -24.58
C GLU A 82 11.46 2.56 -24.08
N THR A 83 10.35 3.26 -23.93
CA THR A 83 10.32 4.69 -23.57
C THR A 83 9.95 4.94 -22.12
N GLY A 84 9.37 3.95 -21.42
CA GLY A 84 8.93 4.13 -20.04
C GLY A 84 7.81 5.17 -19.88
N THR A 85 7.22 5.62 -20.98
CA THR A 85 6.13 6.60 -20.97
C THR A 85 4.77 5.90 -20.85
N PRO A 86 3.82 6.49 -20.10
CA PRO A 86 2.47 5.97 -20.01
C PRO A 86 1.80 6.04 -21.39
N VAL A 87 1.28 4.91 -21.86
CA VAL A 87 0.61 4.84 -23.16
C VAL A 87 -0.89 5.05 -22.95
N ASP A 88 -1.50 5.86 -23.80
CA ASP A 88 -2.95 6.07 -23.75
C ASP A 88 -3.70 4.87 -24.32
N THR A 89 -4.43 4.19 -23.44
CA THR A 89 -5.19 2.95 -23.68
C THR A 89 -6.23 3.04 -24.80
N ILE A 90 -6.60 4.26 -25.20
CA ILE A 90 -7.62 4.55 -26.21
C ILE A 90 -7.08 4.32 -27.64
N ALA A 91 -5.76 4.38 -27.85
CA ALA A 91 -5.14 4.26 -29.17
C ALA A 91 -4.52 2.88 -29.46
N ILE A 92 -4.55 1.95 -28.50
CA ILE A 92 -3.79 0.70 -28.57
C ILE A 92 -4.69 -0.46 -29.02
N SER A 93 -4.37 -1.04 -30.18
CA SER A 93 -5.04 -2.25 -30.69
C SER A 93 -4.82 -3.43 -29.73
N GLU A 94 -5.80 -4.32 -29.56
CA GLU A 94 -5.74 -5.45 -28.61
C GLU A 94 -4.54 -6.39 -28.79
N LYS A 95 -3.96 -6.41 -30.01
CA LYS A 95 -2.75 -7.16 -30.36
C LYS A 95 -1.45 -6.50 -29.85
N ASP A 96 -1.39 -5.18 -29.71
CA ASP A 96 -0.18 -4.51 -29.21
C ASP A 96 -0.13 -4.49 -27.67
N LYS A 97 -1.27 -4.70 -27.01
CA LYS A 97 -1.35 -4.84 -25.55
C LYS A 97 -0.56 -6.01 -24.98
N THR A 98 -0.16 -6.99 -25.81
CA THR A 98 0.63 -8.15 -25.34
C THR A 98 2.12 -7.86 -25.17
N ALA A 99 2.63 -6.76 -25.75
CA ALA A 99 4.03 -6.36 -25.60
C ALA A 99 4.24 -5.27 -24.54
N LEU A 100 3.16 -4.77 -23.93
CA LEU A 100 3.23 -3.66 -22.98
C LEU A 100 3.46 -4.15 -21.55
N HIS A 101 4.32 -3.42 -20.84
CA HIS A 101 4.49 -3.61 -19.41
C HIS A 101 3.42 -2.84 -18.63
N ILE A 102 3.15 -3.29 -17.41
CA ILE A 102 2.22 -2.64 -16.50
C ILE A 102 3.02 -1.95 -15.42
N ARG A 103 2.75 -0.66 -15.22
CA ARG A 103 3.24 0.11 -14.07
C ARG A 103 2.18 0.09 -12.99
N ALA A 104 2.51 -0.55 -11.88
CA ALA A 104 1.79 -0.40 -10.62
C ALA A 104 2.37 0.73 -9.80
N THR A 105 1.49 1.60 -9.35
CA THR A 105 1.81 2.67 -8.42
C THR A 105 1.27 2.32 -7.05
N THR A 106 2.17 2.10 -6.09
CA THR A 106 1.87 1.89 -4.68
C THR A 106 2.33 3.10 -3.87
N ARG A 107 1.77 3.31 -2.67
CA ARG A 107 2.16 4.42 -1.79
C ARG A 107 2.49 3.93 -0.39
N THR A 108 3.68 4.27 0.09
CA THR A 108 4.14 3.96 1.44
C THR A 108 3.44 4.85 2.49
N LEU A 109 3.71 4.63 3.78
CA LEU A 109 3.17 5.47 4.87
C LEU A 109 3.43 6.96 4.69
N LEU A 110 4.60 7.32 4.15
CA LEU A 110 5.03 8.70 3.98
C LEU A 110 4.47 9.31 2.69
N SER A 111 3.44 8.69 2.10
CA SER A 111 2.92 9.05 0.79
C SER A 111 3.99 8.99 -0.33
N THR A 112 5.12 8.30 -0.08
CA THR A 112 6.14 8.08 -1.11
C THR A 112 5.56 7.14 -2.14
N GLU A 113 5.60 7.58 -3.38
CA GLU A 113 5.14 6.81 -4.51
C GLU A 113 6.21 5.79 -4.92
N LEU A 114 5.85 4.51 -4.91
CA LEU A 114 6.68 3.43 -5.39
C LEU A 114 6.09 2.91 -6.69
N GLN A 115 6.82 3.12 -7.77
CA GLN A 115 6.45 2.66 -9.10
C GLN A 115 7.18 1.36 -9.41
N THR A 116 6.42 0.35 -9.76
CA THR A 116 6.90 -0.99 -10.10
C THR A 116 6.39 -1.34 -11.48
N VAL A 117 7.31 -1.52 -12.43
CA VAL A 117 7.01 -1.92 -13.81
C VAL A 117 7.26 -3.42 -13.91
N PHE A 118 6.30 -4.16 -14.46
CA PHE A 118 6.38 -5.61 -14.59
C PHE A 118 5.63 -6.13 -15.83
N ASP A 119 6.02 -7.31 -16.29
CA ASP A 119 5.31 -8.03 -17.34
C ASP A 119 4.13 -8.84 -16.74
N PRO A 120 2.87 -8.62 -17.19
CA PRO A 120 1.70 -9.33 -16.68
C PRO A 120 1.75 -10.86 -16.84
N VAL A 121 2.53 -11.39 -17.79
CA VAL A 121 2.57 -12.84 -18.09
C VAL A 121 3.68 -13.53 -17.31
N ASN A 122 4.88 -12.96 -17.35
CA ASN A 122 6.08 -13.61 -16.84
C ASN A 122 6.36 -13.26 -15.37
N ASP A 123 6.09 -12.01 -14.94
CA ASP A 123 6.53 -11.51 -13.63
C ASP A 123 5.46 -11.61 -12.53
N VAL A 124 4.26 -12.08 -12.87
CA VAL A 124 3.14 -12.20 -11.92
C VAL A 124 3.08 -13.61 -11.34
N THR A 125 3.19 -13.71 -10.01
CA THR A 125 3.08 -14.96 -9.25
C THR A 125 1.93 -14.88 -8.25
N VAL A 126 1.45 -16.04 -7.77
CA VAL A 126 0.39 -16.09 -6.75
C VAL A 126 0.95 -15.55 -5.44
N ALA A 127 0.13 -14.79 -4.72
CA ALA A 127 0.46 -14.36 -3.38
C ALA A 127 0.60 -15.57 -2.43
N SER A 128 1.83 -16.00 -2.18
CA SER A 128 2.22 -16.84 -1.03
C SER A 128 2.70 -15.96 0.12
N SER A 129 2.08 -14.80 0.29
CA SER A 129 2.53 -13.78 1.24
C SER A 129 1.69 -13.84 2.52
N VAL A 130 2.38 -13.82 3.67
CA VAL A 130 1.78 -13.74 5.02
C VAL A 130 1.10 -12.37 5.27
N ARG A 131 1.24 -11.41 4.34
CA ARG A 131 0.66 -10.07 4.48
C ARG A 131 -0.86 -10.10 4.25
N PRO A 132 -1.66 -9.46 5.12
CA PRO A 132 -3.07 -9.25 4.86
C PRO A 132 -3.23 -8.33 3.64
N PHE A 133 -4.24 -8.60 2.82
CA PHE A 133 -4.49 -7.93 1.54
C PHE A 133 -3.34 -8.11 0.53
N CYS A 134 -3.14 -9.34 0.05
CA CYS A 134 -2.22 -9.62 -1.06
C CYS A 134 -2.88 -10.62 -2.00
N ASN A 135 -3.08 -10.24 -3.27
CA ASN A 135 -3.72 -11.10 -4.26
C ASN A 135 -2.69 -11.73 -5.21
N PHE A 136 -1.63 -11.01 -5.52
CA PHE A 136 -0.54 -11.48 -6.37
C PHE A 136 0.78 -10.83 -5.97
N VAL A 137 1.88 -11.38 -6.45
CA VAL A 137 3.22 -10.81 -6.31
C VAL A 137 3.73 -10.51 -7.72
N ALA A 138 4.04 -9.26 -8.00
CA ALA A 138 4.58 -8.84 -9.29
C ALA A 138 6.01 -8.33 -9.10
N ALA A 139 6.96 -8.85 -9.88
CA ALA A 139 8.39 -8.53 -9.76
C ALA A 139 8.92 -8.66 -8.31
N GLY A 140 8.44 -9.65 -7.57
CA GLY A 140 8.80 -9.88 -6.16
C GLY A 140 8.11 -8.96 -5.14
N VAL A 141 7.27 -8.02 -5.58
CA VAL A 141 6.54 -7.10 -4.70
C VAL A 141 5.11 -7.59 -4.48
N PRO A 142 4.65 -7.77 -3.22
CA PRO A 142 3.28 -8.16 -2.93
C PRO A 142 2.33 -7.03 -3.28
N MET A 143 1.29 -7.33 -4.05
CA MET A 143 0.32 -6.38 -4.56
C MET A 143 -1.11 -6.85 -4.34
N TYR A 144 -1.99 -5.88 -4.15
CA TYR A 144 -3.41 -6.08 -4.01
C TYR A 144 -4.17 -5.12 -4.91
N CYS A 145 -4.99 -5.71 -5.77
CA CYS A 145 -5.94 -5.03 -6.63
C CYS A 145 -7.32 -5.63 -6.40
N HIS A 146 -8.35 -4.79 -6.40
CA HIS A 146 -9.73 -5.24 -6.34
C HIS A 146 -10.13 -5.95 -7.65
N PRO A 147 -10.50 -7.25 -7.59
CA PRO A 147 -10.85 -7.99 -8.79
C PRO A 147 -12.11 -7.46 -9.49
N GLU A 148 -13.01 -6.83 -8.74
CA GLU A 148 -14.29 -6.29 -9.25
C GLU A 148 -14.13 -5.04 -10.12
N ILE A 149 -13.01 -4.31 -9.97
CA ILE A 149 -12.77 -3.00 -10.61
C ILE A 149 -11.72 -3.12 -11.73
N LEU A 150 -11.02 -4.25 -11.79
CA LEU A 150 -10.08 -4.55 -12.86
C LEU A 150 -10.84 -4.72 -14.18
N SER A 151 -10.77 -3.71 -15.05
CA SER A 151 -11.34 -3.77 -16.40
C SER A 151 -10.62 -4.78 -17.29
N GLU A 152 -9.38 -5.14 -16.93
CA GLU A 152 -8.53 -6.02 -17.72
C GLU A 152 -8.74 -7.50 -17.35
N GLN A 153 -9.47 -8.21 -18.23
CA GLN A 153 -9.73 -9.64 -18.07
C GLN A 153 -8.46 -10.51 -18.10
N ARG A 154 -7.35 -10.03 -18.70
CA ARG A 154 -6.10 -10.81 -18.79
C ARG A 154 -5.43 -10.95 -17.43
N LEU A 155 -5.26 -9.84 -16.72
CA LEU A 155 -4.66 -9.83 -15.39
C LEU A 155 -5.53 -10.60 -14.39
N LEU A 156 -6.86 -10.48 -14.51
CA LEU A 156 -7.82 -11.31 -13.76
C LEU A 156 -7.68 -12.80 -14.06
N LYS A 157 -7.52 -13.18 -15.34
CA LYS A 157 -7.30 -14.58 -15.72
C LYS A 157 -5.97 -15.11 -15.17
N VAL A 158 -4.90 -14.32 -15.18
CA VAL A 158 -3.61 -14.74 -14.61
C VAL A 158 -3.71 -14.93 -13.09
N ILE A 159 -4.34 -13.99 -12.38
CA ILE A 159 -4.57 -14.10 -10.94
C ILE A 159 -5.45 -15.32 -10.61
N SER A 160 -6.58 -15.48 -11.33
CA SER A 160 -7.55 -16.56 -11.10
C SER A 160 -7.01 -17.95 -11.49
N ALA A 161 -6.37 -18.06 -12.65
CA ALA A 161 -5.80 -19.32 -13.15
C ALA A 161 -4.65 -19.82 -12.27
N LYS A 162 -3.84 -18.91 -11.71
CA LYS A 162 -2.78 -19.30 -10.79
C LYS A 162 -3.29 -19.54 -9.36
N SER A 163 -4.34 -18.83 -8.90
CA SER A 163 -5.02 -19.09 -7.61
C SER A 163 -5.56 -20.53 -7.50
N ASN A 164 -6.25 -21.02 -8.54
CA ASN A 164 -6.79 -22.40 -8.57
C ASN A 164 -5.70 -23.49 -8.51
N ARG A 165 -4.46 -23.20 -8.91
CA ARG A 165 -3.35 -24.16 -8.81
C ARG A 165 -2.70 -24.21 -7.43
N SER A 166 -2.96 -23.25 -6.56
CA SER A 166 -2.40 -23.23 -5.20
C SER A 166 -3.24 -24.04 -4.20
N HIS A 167 -4.45 -24.45 -4.57
CA HIS A 167 -5.39 -25.20 -3.73
C HIS A 167 -5.58 -26.67 -4.17
N ALA A 168 -4.87 -27.12 -5.21
CA ALA A 168 -4.82 -28.50 -5.68
C ALA A 168 -3.47 -29.13 -5.30
#